data_AF-A0A381VMY5-F1
#
_entry.id   AF-A0A381VMY5-F1
#
_cell.length_a   1.000
_cell.length_b   1.000
_cell.length_c   1.000
_cell.angle_alpha   90.00
_cell.angle_beta   90.00
_cell.angle_gamma   90.00
#
_symmetry.space_group_name_H-M   'P 1'
#
loop_
_entity.id
_entity.type
_entity.pdbx_description
1 polymer ?
#
loop_
_entity_poly.entity_id
_entity_poly.type
_entity_poly.pdbx_seq_one_letter_code
_entity_poly.pdbx_strand_id
1 'polypeptide(L)'
;MKEIMQNDVIDNLRSIDGNGTLLDILLEFEHMLDEQGMYGYENWKLGEVAHGPKLSRYWLNVTLMYPYLKMPNPRAALRLENIGCDVKFKKGTLKVPVTVKSQEDLDAKKKPKLKNHTVWLVDVWMPRKFVDEALTNRNIVDGDINQSELSKAYEAGLDDETNIGQDV
;
A
#
# COMPACT_ATOMS: atom_id res chain seq x y z
N MET A 1 -12.86 -0.90 13.21
CA MET A 1 -11.46 -1.39 13.22
C MET A 1 -11.29 -2.20 11.96
N LYS A 2 -10.37 -1.83 11.06
CA LYS A 2 -10.22 -2.49 9.74
C LYS A 2 -9.61 -3.88 9.93
N GLU A 3 -10.25 -4.90 9.38
CA GLU A 3 -9.71 -6.27 9.37
C GLU A 3 -8.99 -6.51 8.04
N ILE A 4 -7.84 -7.17 8.08
CA ILE A 4 -7.06 -7.55 6.89
C ILE A 4 -6.71 -9.02 7.00
N MET A 5 -6.95 -9.82 5.96
CA MET A 5 -6.46 -11.19 5.91
C MET A 5 -5.05 -11.20 5.32
N GLN A 6 -4.16 -12.02 5.89
CA GLN A 6 -2.80 -12.15 5.34
C GLN A 6 -2.81 -12.63 3.88
N ASN A 7 -3.76 -13.48 3.50
CA ASN A 7 -3.87 -13.97 2.12
C ASN A 7 -4.15 -12.83 1.14
N ASP A 8 -5.01 -11.87 1.51
CA ASP A 8 -5.33 -10.71 0.66
C ASP A 8 -4.08 -9.85 0.41
N VAL A 9 -3.24 -9.67 1.44
CA VAL A 9 -1.94 -8.99 1.31
C VAL A 9 -1.01 -9.75 0.36
N ILE A 10 -0.91 -11.07 0.51
CA ILE A 10 -0.06 -11.91 -0.35
C ILE A 10 -0.54 -11.86 -1.80
N ASP A 11 -1.85 -11.92 -2.04
CA ASP A 11 -2.42 -11.89 -3.38
C ASP A 11 -2.24 -10.51 -4.02
N ASN A 12 -2.34 -9.43 -3.24
CA ASN A 12 -1.97 -8.08 -3.68
C ASN A 12 -0.48 -8.02 -4.12
N LEU A 13 0.45 -8.51 -3.29
CA LEU A 13 1.88 -8.53 -3.62
C LEU A 13 2.18 -9.36 -4.87
N ARG A 14 1.51 -10.50 -5.05
CA ARG A 14 1.62 -11.31 -6.28
C ARG A 14 1.11 -10.57 -7.52
N SER A 15 0.03 -9.81 -7.38
CA SER A 15 -0.50 -9.00 -8.48
C SER A 15 0.46 -7.87 -8.87
N ILE A 16 1.16 -7.28 -7.91
CA ILE A 16 2.20 -6.28 -8.16
C ILE A 16 3.39 -6.93 -8.87
N ASP A 17 3.90 -8.05 -8.35
CA ASP A 17 5.05 -8.77 -8.91
C ASP A 17 4.79 -9.22 -10.36
N GLY A 18 3.55 -9.63 -10.66
CA GLY A 18 3.12 -10.00 -12.00
C GLY A 18 2.92 -8.83 -12.97
N ASN A 19 3.03 -7.58 -12.53
CA ASN A 19 2.78 -6.38 -13.34
C ASN A 19 3.89 -5.33 -13.12
N GLY A 20 4.83 -5.26 -14.06
CA GLY A 20 5.95 -4.32 -14.01
C GLY A 20 5.53 -2.86 -13.82
N THR A 21 4.41 -2.44 -14.43
CA THR A 21 3.89 -1.08 -14.26
C THR A 21 3.46 -0.80 -12.82
N LEU A 22 2.79 -1.74 -12.15
CA LEU A 22 2.40 -1.57 -10.73
C LEU A 22 3.63 -1.54 -9.82
N LEU A 23 4.65 -2.35 -10.15
CA LEU A 23 5.92 -2.33 -9.44
C LEU A 23 6.62 -0.97 -9.60
N ASP A 24 6.71 -0.43 -10.82
CA ASP A 24 7.29 0.88 -11.09
C ASP A 24 6.58 1.99 -10.31
N ILE A 25 5.25 1.95 -10.26
CA ILE A 25 4.46 2.91 -9.49
C ILE A 25 4.77 2.82 -7.99
N LEU A 26 4.94 1.61 -7.44
CA LEU A 26 5.36 1.46 -6.05
C LEU A 26 6.78 1.96 -5.81
N LEU A 27 7.69 1.75 -6.76
CA LEU A 27 9.06 2.26 -6.66
C LEU A 27 9.07 3.79 -6.67
N GLU A 28 8.20 4.44 -7.46
CA GLU A 28 8.07 5.90 -7.41
C GLU A 28 7.44 6.38 -6.10
N PHE A 29 6.43 5.67 -5.61
CA PHE A 29 5.87 5.96 -4.29
C PHE A 29 6.94 5.89 -3.19
N GLU A 30 7.77 4.85 -3.22
CA GLU A 30 8.88 4.61 -2.30
C GLU A 30 9.95 5.71 -2.42
N HIS A 31 10.35 6.04 -3.64
CA HIS A 31 11.27 7.15 -3.93
C HIS A 31 10.76 8.45 -3.31
N MET A 32 9.47 8.75 -3.47
CA MET A 32 8.89 9.98 -2.91
C MET A 32 8.93 9.99 -1.37
N LEU A 33 8.80 8.84 -0.70
CA LEU A 33 8.99 8.76 0.75
C LEU A 33 10.45 9.07 1.12
N ASP A 34 11.42 8.59 0.35
CA ASP A 34 12.83 8.87 0.61
C ASP A 34 13.18 10.34 0.37
N GLU A 35 12.71 10.94 -0.74
CA GLU A 35 12.89 12.36 -1.04
C GLU A 35 12.35 13.28 0.06
N GLN A 36 11.21 12.92 0.66
CA GLN A 36 10.66 13.67 1.79
C GLN A 36 11.39 13.37 3.12
N GLY A 37 12.38 12.48 3.12
CA GLY A 37 13.21 12.13 4.28
C GLY A 37 12.46 11.29 5.31
N MET A 38 11.46 10.52 4.88
CA MET A 38 10.59 9.74 5.78
C MET A 38 11.38 8.70 6.56
N TYR A 39 12.41 8.09 5.96
CA TYR A 39 13.25 7.08 6.61
C TYR A 39 14.22 7.62 7.67
N GLY A 40 14.34 8.94 7.80
CA GLY A 40 14.99 9.58 8.94
C GLY A 40 14.16 9.47 10.23
N TYR A 41 12.88 9.12 10.14
CA TYR A 41 11.97 9.01 11.28
C TYR A 41 11.78 7.56 11.73
N GLU A 42 11.52 7.41 13.03
CA GLU A 42 11.37 6.10 13.65
C GLU A 42 10.29 5.24 12.98
N ASN A 43 10.63 3.97 12.76
CA ASN A 43 9.79 2.89 12.24
C ASN A 43 9.22 3.06 10.82
N TRP A 44 9.36 4.22 10.14
CA TRP A 44 8.83 4.41 8.78
C TRP A 44 9.33 3.39 7.76
N LYS A 45 10.63 3.07 7.82
CA LYS A 45 11.28 2.04 6.99
C LYS A 45 10.81 0.60 7.23
N LEU A 46 10.01 0.36 8.27
CA LEU A 46 9.49 -0.98 8.61
C LEU A 46 8.12 -1.25 7.97
N GLY A 47 7.63 -0.34 7.13
CA GLY A 47 6.32 -0.45 6.52
C GLY A 47 6.29 -1.54 5.47
N GLU A 48 5.27 -2.40 5.54
CA GLU A 48 4.99 -3.39 4.51
C GLU A 48 3.75 -2.98 3.73
N VAL A 49 3.75 -3.14 2.41
CA VAL A 49 2.57 -2.85 1.59
C VAL A 49 1.48 -3.87 1.94
N ALA A 50 0.37 -3.38 2.47
CA ALA A 50 -0.81 -4.19 2.78
C ALA A 50 -1.92 -4.04 1.73
N HIS A 51 -1.92 -2.92 1.00
CA HIS A 51 -2.86 -2.67 -0.09
C HIS A 51 -2.29 -1.62 -1.04
N GLY A 52 -2.69 -1.69 -2.31
CA GLY A 52 -2.25 -0.80 -3.38
C GLY A 52 -1.16 -1.44 -4.26
N PRO A 53 -0.55 -0.68 -5.19
CA PRO A 53 -0.92 0.70 -5.52
C PRO A 53 -2.29 0.74 -6.22
N LYS A 54 -3.25 1.50 -5.67
CA LYS A 54 -4.54 1.77 -6.33
C LYS A 54 -4.45 3.16 -6.96
N LEU A 55 -4.48 3.22 -8.28
CA LEU A 55 -4.52 4.49 -9.00
C LEU A 55 -5.97 4.89 -9.23
N SER A 56 -6.25 6.15 -8.93
CA SER A 56 -7.49 6.85 -9.29
C SER A 56 -7.13 8.02 -10.20
N ARG A 57 -8.13 8.78 -10.64
CA ARG A 57 -7.91 9.91 -11.55
C ARG A 57 -6.86 10.91 -11.04
N TYR A 58 -6.89 11.24 -9.75
CA TYR A 58 -6.04 12.28 -9.15
C TYR A 58 -5.12 11.77 -8.04
N TRP A 59 -5.28 10.51 -7.63
CA TRP A 59 -4.63 9.98 -6.44
C TRP A 59 -4.00 8.62 -6.71
N LEU A 60 -2.88 8.38 -6.07
CA LEU A 60 -2.33 7.07 -5.80
C LEU A 60 -2.61 6.74 -4.33
N ASN A 61 -3.24 5.61 -4.05
CA ASN A 61 -3.38 5.09 -2.70
C ASN A 61 -2.48 3.87 -2.47
N VAL A 62 -1.71 3.92 -1.38
CA VAL A 62 -0.95 2.80 -0.82
C VAL A 62 -1.23 2.72 0.67
N THR A 63 -1.54 1.53 1.17
CA THR A 63 -1.66 1.26 2.60
C THR A 63 -0.42 0.55 3.10
N LEU A 64 0.29 1.15 4.04
CA LEU A 64 1.43 0.55 4.73
C LEU A 64 0.98 -0.05 6.06
N MET A 65 1.42 -1.27 6.36
CA MET A 65 1.15 -1.97 7.60
C MET A 65 2.40 -2.03 8.48
N TYR A 66 2.18 -1.87 9.79
CA TYR A 66 3.21 -1.92 10.80
C TYR A 66 2.76 -2.74 12.01
N PRO A 67 3.67 -3.47 12.67
CA PRO A 67 3.38 -4.09 13.95
C PRO A 67 2.91 -3.06 14.99
N TYR A 68 2.00 -3.44 15.89
CA TYR A 68 1.42 -2.52 16.88
C TYR A 68 2.46 -1.73 17.70
N LEU A 69 3.56 -2.39 18.10
CA LEU A 69 4.65 -1.79 18.89
C LEU A 69 5.69 -1.03 18.04
N LYS A 70 5.55 -1.04 16.71
CA LYS A 70 6.46 -0.42 15.75
C LYS A 70 5.72 0.60 14.89
N MET A 71 4.81 1.37 15.52
CA MET A 71 4.10 2.44 14.87
C MET A 71 5.09 3.47 14.29
N PRO A 72 4.93 3.88 13.02
CA PRO A 72 5.78 4.90 12.41
C PRO A 72 5.51 6.25 13.06
N ASN A 73 6.56 7.06 13.20
CA ASN A 73 6.47 8.36 13.87
C ASN A 73 5.48 9.29 13.13
N PRO A 74 4.35 9.69 13.74
CA PRO A 74 3.33 10.50 13.06
C PRO A 74 3.82 11.87 12.60
N ARG A 75 4.88 12.42 13.22
CA ARG A 75 5.41 13.73 12.82
C ARG A 75 5.96 13.73 11.39
N ALA A 76 6.43 12.58 10.90
CA ALA A 76 6.90 12.51 9.52
C ALA A 76 5.76 12.67 8.52
N ALA A 77 4.52 12.28 8.87
CA ALA A 77 3.36 12.42 7.99
C ALA A 77 3.12 13.89 7.58
N LEU A 78 3.44 14.84 8.46
CA LEU A 78 3.38 16.28 8.16
C LEU A 78 4.21 16.67 6.93
N ARG A 79 5.31 15.95 6.64
CA ARG A 79 6.13 16.21 5.44
C ARG A 79 5.39 15.84 4.16
N LEU A 80 4.71 14.70 4.18
CA LEU A 80 3.86 14.27 3.07
C LEU A 80 2.64 15.19 2.93
N GLU A 81 2.02 15.59 4.04
CA GLU A 81 0.90 16.53 4.03
C GLU A 81 1.27 17.89 3.45
N ASN A 82 2.49 18.39 3.72
CA ASN A 82 2.99 19.66 3.17
C ASN A 82 3.13 19.64 1.63
N ILE A 83 3.30 18.48 1.01
CA ILE A 83 3.35 18.32 -0.45
C ILE A 83 1.99 17.93 -1.05
N GLY A 84 0.94 17.87 -0.23
CA GLY A 84 -0.43 17.63 -0.65
C GLY A 84 -0.89 16.17 -0.55
N CYS A 85 -0.17 15.30 0.16
CA CYS A 85 -0.66 13.96 0.48
C CYS A 85 -1.68 14.00 1.63
N ASP A 86 -2.61 13.05 1.65
CA ASP A 86 -3.48 12.79 2.82
C ASP A 86 -3.03 11.48 3.48
N VAL A 87 -2.64 11.55 4.76
CA VAL A 87 -2.08 10.42 5.52
C VAL A 87 -2.97 10.10 6.71
N LYS A 88 -3.49 8.86 6.76
CA LYS A 88 -4.41 8.42 7.82
C LYS A 88 -3.87 7.21 8.56
N PHE A 89 -3.72 7.34 9.87
CA PHE A 89 -3.32 6.26 10.77
C PHE A 89 -4.55 5.57 11.33
N LYS A 90 -4.67 4.26 11.11
CA LYS A 90 -5.78 3.43 11.57
C LYS A 90 -5.24 2.24 12.35
N LYS A 91 -5.91 1.89 13.45
CA LYS A 91 -5.69 0.59 14.10
C LYS A 91 -6.45 -0.47 13.33
N GLY A 92 -5.76 -1.57 13.01
CA GLY A 92 -6.32 -2.72 12.32
C GLY A 92 -6.03 -4.03 13.04
N THR A 93 -6.64 -5.09 12.52
CA THR A 93 -6.38 -6.47 12.94
C THR A 93 -5.99 -7.29 11.72
N LEU A 94 -4.76 -7.79 11.71
CA LEU A 94 -4.27 -8.76 10.74
C LEU A 94 -4.68 -10.16 11.20
N LYS A 95 -5.43 -10.89 10.36
CA LYS A 95 -5.77 -12.29 10.60
C LYS A 95 -4.83 -13.19 9.82
N VAL A 96 -4.09 -14.01 10.57
CA VAL A 96 -3.11 -14.96 10.04
C VAL A 96 -3.63 -16.38 10.23
N PRO A 97 -3.70 -17.22 9.18
CA PRO A 97 -4.01 -18.63 9.35
C PRO A 97 -2.90 -19.33 10.14
N VAL A 98 -3.26 -20.06 11.18
CA VAL A 98 -2.31 -20.85 11.97
C VAL A 98 -1.80 -22.02 11.14
N THR A 99 -0.50 -22.29 11.18
CA THR A 99 0.07 -23.51 10.61
C THR A 99 -0.46 -24.73 11.37
N VAL A 100 -1.21 -25.58 10.69
CA VAL A 100 -1.86 -26.76 11.29
C VAL A 100 -0.79 -27.78 11.70
N LYS A 101 -0.67 -28.04 13.00
CA LYS A 101 0.18 -29.10 13.56
C LYS A 101 -0.65 -30.17 14.27
N SER A 102 -1.80 -29.79 14.82
CA SER A 102 -2.72 -30.71 15.49
C SER A 102 -4.18 -30.44 15.12
N GLN A 103 -5.08 -31.36 15.52
CA GLN A 103 -6.53 -31.20 15.33
C GLN A 103 -7.09 -29.97 16.06
N GLU A 104 -6.40 -29.48 17.10
CA GLU A 104 -6.79 -28.30 17.88
C GLU A 104 -6.56 -26.99 17.10
N ASP A 105 -5.69 -27.00 16.10
CA ASP A 105 -5.44 -25.85 15.22
C ASP A 105 -6.54 -25.68 14.16
N LEU A 106 -7.45 -26.65 14.05
CA LEU A 106 -8.57 -26.64 13.12
C LEU A 106 -9.85 -26.11 13.78
N ASP A 107 -10.62 -25.36 13.02
CA ASP A 107 -11.96 -24.92 13.40
C ASP A 107 -13.01 -26.04 13.18
N ALA A 108 -14.26 -25.76 13.53
CA ALA A 108 -15.37 -26.71 13.37
C ALA A 108 -15.61 -27.15 11.90
N LYS A 109 -15.09 -26.40 10.93
CA LYS A 109 -15.17 -26.68 9.49
C LYS A 109 -13.89 -27.33 8.94
N LYS A 110 -12.98 -27.78 9.83
CA LYS A 110 -11.66 -28.34 9.48
C LYS A 110 -10.77 -27.37 8.69
N LYS A 111 -10.95 -26.06 8.89
CA LYS A 111 -10.06 -25.02 8.34
C LYS A 111 -9.07 -24.57 9.42
N PRO A 112 -7.88 -24.08 9.04
CA PRO A 112 -6.96 -23.49 9.99
C PRO A 112 -7.61 -22.34 10.77
N LYS A 113 -7.47 -22.34 12.10
CA LYS A 113 -7.90 -21.22 12.93
C LYS A 113 -7.14 -19.95 12.55
N LEU A 114 -7.81 -18.81 12.70
CA LEU A 114 -7.22 -17.50 12.46
C LEU A 114 -6.68 -16.93 13.77
N LYS A 115 -5.42 -16.47 13.75
CA LYS A 115 -4.79 -15.71 14.82
C LYS A 115 -4.87 -14.23 14.50
N ASN A 116 -5.37 -13.46 15.45
CA ASN A 116 -5.53 -12.02 15.33
C ASN A 116 -4.28 -11.30 15.85
N HIS A 117 -3.72 -10.41 15.04
CA HIS A 117 -2.59 -9.55 15.38
C HIS A 117 -3.03 -8.09 15.26
N THR A 118 -2.89 -7.32 16.33
CA THR A 118 -3.11 -5.87 16.26
C THR A 118 -1.99 -5.22 15.45
N VAL A 119 -2.35 -4.36 14.52
CA VAL A 119 -1.43 -3.66 13.61
C VAL A 119 -1.83 -2.20 13.46
N TRP A 120 -0.90 -1.39 12.96
CA TRP A 120 -1.18 -0.06 12.44
C TRP A 120 -1.23 -0.11 10.92
N LEU A 121 -2.21 0.59 10.36
CA LEU A 121 -2.37 0.80 8.93
C LEU A 121 -2.23 2.29 8.67
N VAL A 122 -1.35 2.65 7.76
CA VAL A 122 -1.11 4.02 7.33
C VAL A 122 -1.57 4.10 5.89
N ASP A 123 -2.76 4.65 5.68
CA ASP A 123 -3.28 4.94 4.34
C ASP A 123 -2.61 6.23 3.85
N VAL A 124 -1.83 6.15 2.77
CA VAL A 124 -1.20 7.30 2.12
C VAL A 124 -1.89 7.54 0.78
N TRP A 125 -2.51 8.70 0.65
CA TRP A 125 -3.09 9.20 -0.59
C TRP A 125 -2.16 10.26 -1.15
N MET A 126 -1.44 9.91 -2.22
CA MET A 126 -0.45 10.76 -2.87
C MET A 126 -1.05 11.37 -4.14
N PRO A 127 -0.88 12.69 -4.41
CA PRO A 127 -1.26 13.29 -5.68
C PRO A 127 -0.57 12.57 -6.84
N ARG A 128 -1.37 12.13 -7.81
CA ARG A 128 -0.89 11.30 -8.93
C ARG A 128 0.25 11.95 -9.72
N LYS A 129 0.27 13.27 -9.80
CA LYS A 129 1.31 14.06 -10.48
C LYS A 129 2.73 13.67 -10.07
N PHE A 130 2.97 13.27 -8.82
CA PHE A 130 4.30 12.89 -8.34
C PHE A 130 4.81 11.60 -8.99
N VAL A 131 3.89 10.69 -9.30
CA VAL A 131 4.19 9.45 -10.00
C VAL A 131 4.26 9.69 -11.51
N ASP A 132 3.30 10.44 -12.07
CA ASP A 132 3.25 10.70 -13.51
C ASP A 132 4.51 11.48 -14.00
N GLU A 133 4.95 12.49 -13.24
CA GLU A 133 6.16 13.27 -13.55
C GLU A 133 7.42 12.40 -13.47
N ALA A 134 7.54 11.56 -12.44
CA ALA A 134 8.69 10.69 -12.24
C ALA A 134 8.78 9.58 -13.32
N LEU A 135 7.66 8.92 -13.63
CA LEU A 135 7.59 7.91 -14.68
C LEU A 135 7.86 8.52 -16.07
N THR A 136 7.33 9.71 -16.36
CA THR A 136 7.59 10.40 -17.63
C THR A 136 9.08 10.73 -17.79
N ASN A 137 9.75 11.14 -16.72
CA ASN A 137 11.19 11.44 -16.74
C ASN A 137 12.04 10.17 -16.91
N ARG A 138 11.69 9.04 -16.26
CA ARG A 138 12.38 7.76 -16.48
C ARG A 138 12.23 7.25 -17.92
N ASN A 139 11.07 7.44 -18.55
CA ASN A 139 10.83 7.05 -19.95
C ASN A 139 11.83 7.65 -20.93
N ILE A 140 12.28 8.89 -20.66
CA ILE A 140 13.21 9.61 -21.53
C ILE A 140 14.65 9.05 -21.37
N VAL A 141 14.96 8.48 -20.21
CA VAL A 141 16.30 8.02 -19.86
C VAL A 141 16.50 6.52 -20.18
N ASP A 142 15.49 5.68 -19.95
CA ASP A 142 15.63 4.22 -19.97
C ASP A 142 14.93 3.51 -21.15
N GLY A 143 14.11 4.24 -21.93
CA GLY A 143 13.58 3.77 -23.21
C GLY A 143 12.56 2.60 -23.18
N ASP A 144 12.22 2.05 -22.00
CA ASP A 144 11.58 0.73 -21.91
C ASP A 144 10.24 0.67 -21.14
N ILE A 145 9.58 1.79 -20.83
CA ILE A 145 8.24 1.72 -20.22
C ILE A 145 7.16 1.62 -21.30
N ASN A 146 6.37 0.56 -21.23
CA ASN A 146 5.26 0.29 -22.11
C ASN A 146 4.08 1.23 -21.81
N GLN A 147 4.04 2.39 -22.47
CA GLN A 147 2.98 3.41 -22.34
C GLN A 147 1.56 2.85 -22.50
N SER A 148 1.40 1.71 -23.19
CA SER A 148 0.12 1.03 -23.35
C SER A 148 -0.36 0.33 -22.07
N GLU A 149 0.53 -0.18 -21.24
CA GLU A 149 0.18 -0.83 -19.95
C GLU A 149 -0.12 0.20 -18.89
N LEU A 150 0.66 1.28 -18.87
CA LEU A 150 0.33 2.49 -18.13
C LEU A 150 -1.09 2.91 -18.46
N SER A 151 -1.40 3.17 -19.75
CA SER A 151 -2.75 3.54 -20.23
C SER A 151 -3.85 2.59 -19.78
N LYS A 152 -3.61 1.27 -19.78
CA LYS A 152 -4.57 0.28 -19.26
C LYS A 152 -4.75 0.36 -17.75
N ALA A 153 -3.68 0.62 -16.98
CA ALA A 153 -3.79 0.90 -15.55
C ALA A 153 -4.54 2.22 -15.29
N TYR A 154 -4.39 3.24 -16.15
CA TYR A 154 -5.23 4.44 -16.12
C TYR A 154 -6.70 4.07 -16.31
N GLU A 155 -7.04 3.27 -17.34
CA GLU A 155 -8.42 2.86 -17.64
C GLU A 155 -9.04 2.00 -16.53
N ALA A 156 -8.31 1.02 -15.99
CA ALA A 156 -8.83 0.14 -14.93
C ALA A 156 -9.08 0.86 -13.60
N GLY A 157 -8.35 1.94 -13.31
CA GLY A 157 -8.51 2.75 -12.08
C GLY A 157 -9.53 3.90 -12.18
N LEU A 158 -10.04 4.19 -13.38
CA LEU A 158 -10.99 5.27 -13.64
C LEU A 158 -12.44 4.91 -13.29
N ASP A 159 -12.77 3.63 -13.21
CA ASP A 159 -14.16 3.17 -13.03
C ASP A 159 -14.70 3.34 -11.60
N ASP A 160 -13.86 3.53 -10.58
CA ASP A 160 -14.30 3.24 -9.21
C ASP A 160 -14.63 4.45 -8.33
N GLU A 161 -13.78 5.47 -8.12
CA GLU A 161 -14.07 6.41 -7.00
C GLU A 161 -13.61 7.86 -7.24
N THR A 162 -14.59 8.77 -7.35
CA THR A 162 -14.39 10.23 -7.29
C THR A 162 -14.55 10.81 -5.88
N ASN A 163 -14.84 9.97 -4.88
CA ASN A 163 -15.06 10.41 -3.50
C ASN A 163 -13.87 10.02 -2.60
N ILE A 164 -13.10 11.02 -2.18
CA ILE A 164 -12.04 10.84 -1.19
C ILE A 164 -12.67 10.48 0.16
N GLY A 165 -12.36 9.29 0.69
CA GLY A 165 -12.55 8.98 2.11
C GLY A 165 -13.98 8.75 2.61
N GLN A 166 -14.88 8.19 1.79
CA GLN A 166 -16.21 7.76 2.21
C GLN A 166 -16.40 6.24 2.22
N ASP A 167 -15.40 5.49 2.69
CA ASP A 167 -15.65 4.17 3.27
C ASP A 167 -15.43 4.27 4.77
N VAL A 168 -16.55 4.45 5.48
CA VAL A 168 -16.69 4.49 6.94
C VAL A 168 -16.59 3.08 7.51
#